data_AF-G8QPY0-F1
#
_entry.id   AF-G8QPY0-F1
#
_cell.length_a   1.000
_cell.length_b   1.000
_cell.length_c   1.000
_cell.angle_alpha   90.00
_cell.angle_beta   90.00
_cell.angle_gamma   90.00
#
_symmetry.space_group_name_H-M   'P 1'
#
loop_
_entity.id
_entity.type
_entity.pdbx_description
1 polymer ?
#
loop_
_entity_poly.entity_id
_entity_poly.type
_entity_poly.pdbx_seq_one_letter_code
_entity_poly.pdbx_strand_id
1 'polypeptide(L)'
;MAIQPRRLRLAHLGAALASGGRTFARNPGPSALLALPLAVVGVLIWLILGQAAVAPLALAASGGFMLVGPLLLVGYFELADRSARGEAAPAALAFTAYRRAPTGLWAIGAVCTFFYLIWITDAATLYGFMVGGEPRGLATLLSPGTDVQAFLRWSSLMGAVLAFMIYAVTAFAVPLLHYGRANLIQAVVLSVRAVFGNFLLALLWGVLLAAGVIGSILLLFPFPLVFPLLAYASHALYQQVFPLE
;
A
#
# COMPACT_ATOMS: atom_id res chain seq x y z
N MET A 1 -12.31 16.72 -21.53
CA MET A 1 -10.86 16.91 -21.76
C MET A 1 -10.16 15.60 -21.46
N ALA A 2 -9.49 14.98 -22.44
CA ALA A 2 -8.89 13.65 -22.25
C ALA A 2 -7.59 13.76 -21.46
N ILE A 3 -7.65 13.51 -20.15
CA ILE A 3 -6.48 13.45 -19.28
C ILE A 3 -5.53 12.37 -19.82
N GLN A 4 -4.30 12.72 -20.17
CA GLN A 4 -3.29 11.75 -20.63
C GLN A 4 -2.14 11.66 -19.61
N PRO A 5 -1.66 10.44 -19.30
CA PRO A 5 -0.54 10.27 -18.39
C PRO A 5 0.76 10.76 -19.04
N ARG A 6 1.55 11.55 -18.31
CA ARG A 6 2.91 11.92 -18.73
C ARG A 6 3.88 10.74 -18.59
N ARG A 7 4.96 10.77 -19.38
CA ARG A 7 6.06 9.80 -19.25
C ARG A 7 6.87 10.05 -17.99
N LEU A 8 7.14 8.99 -17.25
CA LEU A 8 8.00 8.99 -16.06
C LEU A 8 9.48 8.98 -16.46
N ARG A 9 10.30 9.57 -15.60
CA ARG A 9 11.77 9.55 -15.65
C ARG A 9 12.27 9.16 -14.27
N LEU A 10 13.47 8.60 -14.16
CA LEU A 10 14.04 8.20 -12.87
C LEU A 10 14.13 9.38 -11.88
N ALA A 11 14.41 10.59 -12.38
CA ALA A 11 14.42 11.82 -11.60
C ALA A 11 13.07 12.11 -10.91
N HIS A 12 11.94 11.71 -11.51
CA HIS A 12 10.61 11.89 -10.93
C HIS A 12 10.42 11.05 -9.66
N LEU A 13 10.98 9.84 -9.62
CA LEU A 13 10.88 8.93 -8.46
C LEU A 13 11.67 9.50 -7.27
N GLY A 14 12.90 9.96 -7.52
CA GLY A 14 13.71 10.62 -6.49
C GLY A 14 13.08 11.92 -5.99
N ALA A 15 12.57 12.75 -6.91
CA ALA A 15 11.87 13.98 -6.56
C ALA A 15 10.59 13.70 -5.74
N ALA A 16 9.84 12.64 -6.09
CA ALA A 16 8.65 12.22 -5.36
C ALA A 16 8.98 11.79 -3.92
N LEU A 17 10.02 10.98 -3.73
CA LEU A 17 10.49 10.59 -2.39
C LEU A 17 10.95 11.80 -1.56
N ALA A 18 11.73 12.70 -2.16
CA ALA A 18 12.19 13.91 -1.49
C ALA A 18 11.02 14.84 -1.12
N SER A 19 10.04 14.97 -2.00
CA SER A 19 8.83 15.76 -1.72
C SER A 19 7.99 15.11 -0.62
N GLY A 20 7.80 13.78 -0.68
CA GLY A 20 7.10 13.03 0.36
C GLY A 20 7.76 13.18 1.74
N GLY A 21 9.09 13.12 1.79
CA GLY A 21 9.87 13.38 3.00
C GLY A 21 9.67 14.78 3.56
N ARG A 22 9.66 15.82 2.70
CA ARG A 22 9.38 17.20 3.13
C ARG A 22 7.96 17.37 3.66
N THR A 23 6.97 16.78 3.02
CA THR A 23 5.56 16.83 3.47
C THR A 23 5.39 16.10 4.81
N PHE A 24 6.03 14.94 4.97
CA PHE A 24 6.07 14.21 6.24
C PHE A 24 6.72 15.04 7.35
N ALA A 25 7.88 15.63 7.09
CA ALA A 25 8.62 16.44 8.07
C ALA A 25 7.82 17.67 8.55
N ARG A 26 6.91 18.19 7.72
CA ARG A 26 5.99 19.27 8.10
C ARG A 26 4.83 18.79 8.98
N ASN A 27 4.45 17.51 8.93
CA ASN A 27 3.28 16.97 9.62
C ASN A 27 3.56 15.62 10.32
N PRO A 28 4.64 15.46 11.11
CA PRO A 28 5.04 14.15 11.61
C PRO A 28 4.00 13.53 12.56
N GLY A 29 3.47 14.34 13.50
CA GLY A 29 2.48 13.89 14.48
C GLY A 29 1.18 13.38 13.83
N PRO A 30 0.47 14.22 13.05
CA PRO A 30 -0.77 13.79 12.37
C PRO A 30 -0.59 12.59 11.45
N SER A 31 0.54 12.53 10.74
CA SER A 31 0.88 11.43 9.83
C SER A 31 1.07 10.10 10.55
N ALA A 32 1.80 10.12 11.67
CA ALA A 32 2.04 8.94 12.49
C ALA A 32 0.75 8.48 13.18
N LEU A 33 -0.08 9.40 13.68
CA LEU A 33 -1.39 9.10 14.25
C LEU A 33 -2.33 8.40 13.27
N LEU A 34 -2.27 8.75 11.99
CA LEU A 34 -3.07 8.08 10.96
C LEU A 34 -2.56 6.65 10.66
N ALA A 35 -1.24 6.42 10.76
CA ALA A 35 -0.64 5.10 10.56
C ALA A 35 -0.71 4.18 11.79
N LEU A 36 -0.87 4.74 12.98
CA LEU A 36 -0.86 4.01 14.25
C LEU A 36 -1.91 2.88 14.34
N PRO A 37 -3.19 3.11 13.99
CA PRO A 37 -4.20 2.04 14.00
C PRO A 37 -3.81 0.86 13.10
N LEU A 38 -3.20 1.13 11.95
CA LEU A 38 -2.74 0.11 11.01
C LEU A 38 -1.56 -0.67 11.60
N ALA A 39 -0.60 0.02 12.22
CA ALA A 39 0.50 -0.64 12.92
C ALA A 39 -0.02 -1.56 14.03
N VAL A 40 -1.01 -1.10 14.82
CA VAL A 40 -1.65 -1.91 15.87
C VAL A 40 -2.31 -3.16 15.29
N VAL A 41 -3.10 -3.02 14.21
CA VAL A 41 -3.71 -4.17 13.51
C VAL A 41 -2.65 -5.13 13.02
N GLY A 42 -1.54 -4.63 12.44
CA GLY A 42 -0.43 -5.45 11.99
C GLY A 42 0.22 -6.24 13.13
N VAL A 43 0.53 -5.58 14.24
CA VAL A 43 1.07 -6.21 15.45
C VAL A 43 0.11 -7.29 15.97
N LEU A 44 -1.19 -7.01 16.03
CA LEU A 44 -2.20 -7.97 16.48
C LEU A 44 -2.24 -9.21 15.58
N ILE A 45 -2.20 -9.04 14.26
CA ILE A 45 -2.14 -10.17 13.31
C ILE A 45 -0.90 -11.03 13.57
N TRP A 46 0.27 -10.42 13.75
CA TRP A 46 1.51 -11.14 14.04
C TRP A 46 1.46 -11.89 15.38
N LEU A 47 0.91 -11.26 16.42
CA LEU A 47 0.75 -11.88 17.73
C LEU A 47 -0.23 -13.06 17.68
N ILE A 48 -1.40 -12.88 17.06
CA ILE A 48 -2.43 -13.92 16.94
C ILE A 48 -1.88 -15.13 16.17
N LEU A 49 -1.26 -14.91 15.01
CA LEU A 49 -0.72 -15.99 14.18
C LEU A 49 0.52 -16.65 14.81
N GLY A 50 1.32 -15.89 15.54
CA GLY A 50 2.43 -16.41 16.35
C GLY A 50 1.95 -17.33 17.47
N GLN A 51 0.90 -16.93 18.20
CA GLN A 51 0.27 -17.76 19.25
C GLN A 51 -0.44 -18.99 18.69
N ALA A 52 -1.05 -18.87 17.51
CA ALA A 52 -1.66 -19.99 16.80
C ALA A 52 -0.64 -20.95 16.14
N ALA A 53 0.66 -20.71 16.34
CA ALA A 53 1.77 -21.51 15.78
C ALA A 53 1.69 -21.70 14.26
N VAL A 54 1.23 -20.66 13.57
CA VAL A 54 1.17 -20.56 12.10
C VAL A 54 1.93 -19.31 11.64
N ALA A 55 3.06 -19.02 12.29
CA ALA A 55 3.83 -17.80 12.07
C ALA A 55 4.20 -17.52 10.60
N PRO A 56 4.49 -18.52 9.72
CA PRO A 56 4.74 -18.23 8.31
C PRO A 56 3.59 -17.57 7.57
N LEU A 57 2.34 -17.77 8.00
CA LEU A 57 1.18 -17.06 7.45
C LEU A 57 1.18 -15.58 7.81
N ALA A 58 1.91 -15.13 8.83
CA ALA A 58 1.98 -13.71 9.20
C ALA A 58 2.64 -12.87 8.10
N LEU A 59 3.59 -13.43 7.35
CA LEU A 59 4.19 -12.75 6.20
C LEU A 59 3.19 -12.63 5.03
N ALA A 60 2.39 -13.66 4.79
CA ALA A 60 1.35 -13.61 3.76
C ALA A 60 0.24 -12.63 4.15
N ALA A 61 -0.18 -12.64 5.42
CA ALA A 61 -1.17 -11.73 5.97
C ALA A 61 -0.69 -10.27 5.94
N SER A 62 0.59 -10.02 6.21
CA SER A 62 1.15 -8.67 6.14
C SER A 62 1.20 -8.11 4.71
N GLY A 63 1.32 -8.97 3.70
CA GLY A 63 1.13 -8.60 2.30
C GLY A 63 -0.24 -7.94 2.02
N GLY A 64 -1.26 -8.26 2.82
CA GLY A 64 -2.58 -7.61 2.78
C GLY A 64 -2.55 -6.10 2.96
N PHE A 65 -1.57 -5.55 3.69
CA PHE A 65 -1.43 -4.10 3.84
C PHE A 65 -1.18 -3.39 2.51
N MET A 66 -0.51 -4.03 1.54
CA MET A 66 -0.35 -3.46 0.21
C MET A 66 -1.68 -3.39 -0.56
N LEU A 67 -2.58 -4.35 -0.34
CA LEU A 67 -3.86 -4.42 -1.03
C LEU A 67 -4.87 -3.41 -0.46
N VAL A 68 -4.84 -3.19 0.86
CA VAL A 68 -5.68 -2.18 1.54
C VAL A 68 -5.08 -0.78 1.47
N GLY A 69 -3.76 -0.69 1.26
CA GLY A 69 -2.96 0.53 1.13
C GLY A 69 -3.61 1.67 0.34
N PRO A 70 -4.22 1.42 -0.84
CA PRO A 70 -4.79 2.48 -1.66
C PRO A 70 -5.91 3.26 -0.97
N LEU A 71 -6.77 2.60 -0.18
CA LEU A 71 -7.82 3.31 0.57
C LEU A 71 -7.23 4.24 1.62
N LEU A 72 -6.11 3.83 2.21
CA LEU A 72 -5.47 4.52 3.33
C LEU A 72 -4.83 5.84 2.89
N LEU A 73 -4.49 5.97 1.60
CA LEU A 73 -3.85 7.15 1.02
C LEU A 73 -4.71 8.42 1.12
N VAL A 74 -6.02 8.28 1.16
CA VAL A 74 -7.00 9.38 1.10
C VAL A 74 -6.80 10.38 2.24
N GLY A 75 -6.59 9.88 3.46
CA GLY A 75 -6.31 10.73 4.62
C GLY A 75 -4.97 11.47 4.49
N TYR A 76 -3.95 10.84 3.89
CA TYR A 76 -2.66 11.48 3.64
C TYR A 76 -2.75 12.54 2.54
N PHE A 77 -3.58 12.35 1.52
CA PHE A 77 -3.78 13.36 0.49
C PHE A 77 -4.38 14.65 1.06
N GLU A 78 -5.39 14.54 1.91
CA GLU A 78 -5.96 15.69 2.61
C GLU A 78 -4.91 16.40 3.48
N LEU A 79 -4.11 15.65 4.26
CA LEU A 79 -3.03 16.24 5.08
C LEU A 79 -1.98 16.95 4.21
N ALA A 80 -1.60 16.37 3.08
CA ALA A 80 -0.64 16.95 2.15
C ALA A 80 -1.16 18.26 1.56
N ASP A 81 -2.41 18.28 1.11
CA ASP A 81 -3.03 19.46 0.49
C ASP A 81 -3.21 20.60 1.49
N ARG A 82 -3.61 20.31 2.74
CA ARG A 82 -3.69 21.33 3.80
C ARG A 82 -2.33 21.90 4.14
N SER A 83 -1.33 21.03 4.27
CA SER A 83 0.04 21.46 4.55
C SER A 83 0.61 22.32 3.42
N ALA A 84 0.28 22.01 2.17
CA ALA A 84 0.65 22.84 1.02
C ALA A 84 0.01 24.24 1.06
N ARG A 85 -1.20 24.37 1.63
CA ARG A 85 -1.89 25.66 1.84
C ARG A 85 -1.45 26.40 3.11
N GLY A 86 -0.53 25.85 3.91
CA GLY A 86 -0.12 26.44 5.19
C GLY A 86 -1.18 26.37 6.28
N GLU A 87 -2.20 25.53 6.12
CA GLU A 87 -3.27 25.35 7.09
C GLU A 87 -2.89 24.31 8.16
N ALA A 88 -3.55 24.39 9.32
CA ALA A 88 -3.47 23.34 10.33
C ALA A 88 -3.99 22.00 9.75
N ALA A 89 -3.22 20.93 9.95
CA ALA A 89 -3.50 19.60 9.44
C ALA A 89 -3.64 18.55 10.57
N PRO A 90 -4.62 18.69 11.49
CA PRO A 90 -4.85 17.69 12.54
C PRO A 90 -5.30 16.35 11.97
N ALA A 91 -4.88 15.24 12.60
CA ALA A 91 -5.20 13.89 12.14
C ALA A 91 -6.72 13.63 12.04
N ALA A 92 -7.51 14.24 12.93
CA ALA A 92 -8.97 14.15 12.92
C ALA A 92 -9.60 14.59 11.58
N LEU A 93 -9.00 15.57 10.88
CA LEU A 93 -9.49 16.01 9.58
C LEU A 93 -9.13 15.04 8.45
N ALA A 94 -8.06 14.25 8.60
CA ALA A 94 -7.80 13.16 7.66
C ALA A 94 -8.94 12.12 7.68
N PHE A 95 -9.56 11.89 8.84
CA PHE A 95 -10.72 10.99 8.96
C PHE A 95 -12.00 11.57 8.33
N THR A 96 -12.18 12.90 8.33
CA THR A 96 -13.34 13.51 7.66
C THR A 96 -13.27 13.41 6.14
N ALA A 97 -12.06 13.28 5.57
CA ALA A 97 -11.87 13.02 4.14
C ALA A 97 -12.55 11.72 3.69
N TYR A 98 -12.53 10.67 4.51
CA TYR A 98 -13.21 9.40 4.22
C TYR A 98 -14.73 9.54 4.16
N ARG A 99 -15.32 10.46 4.95
CA ARG A 99 -16.77 10.72 4.90
C ARG A 99 -17.20 11.41 3.61
N ARG A 100 -16.27 12.07 2.91
CA ARG A 100 -16.47 12.74 1.62
C ARG A 100 -15.94 11.92 0.45
N ALA A 101 -15.44 10.70 0.71
CA ALA A 101 -14.90 9.84 -0.32
C ALA A 101 -15.98 9.48 -1.37
N PRO A 102 -15.70 9.62 -2.67
CA PRO A 102 -16.66 9.28 -3.71
C PRO A 102 -16.95 7.77 -3.72
N THR A 103 -18.14 7.37 -4.18
CA THR A 103 -18.56 5.96 -4.24
C THR A 103 -17.57 5.06 -4.98
N GLY A 104 -16.90 5.59 -6.01
CA GLY A 104 -15.87 4.85 -6.75
C GLY A 104 -14.68 4.42 -5.88
N LEU A 105 -14.33 5.20 -4.87
CA LEU A 105 -13.24 4.87 -3.95
C LEU A 105 -13.63 3.70 -3.04
N TRP A 106 -14.87 3.68 -2.55
CA TRP A 106 -15.42 2.53 -1.81
C TRP A 106 -15.51 1.27 -2.67
N ALA A 107 -15.85 1.41 -3.95
CA ALA A 107 -15.83 0.30 -4.91
C ALA A 107 -14.42 -0.27 -5.11
N ILE A 108 -13.40 0.58 -5.27
CA ILE A 108 -11.99 0.14 -5.28
C ILE A 108 -11.65 -0.60 -3.98
N GLY A 109 -12.11 -0.07 -2.85
CA GLY A 109 -11.90 -0.70 -1.56
C GLY A 109 -12.48 -2.10 -1.47
N ALA A 110 -13.73 -2.26 -1.89
CA ALA A 110 -14.40 -3.56 -1.93
C ALA A 110 -13.65 -4.55 -2.84
N VAL A 111 -13.18 -4.11 -4.01
CA VAL A 111 -12.38 -4.93 -4.92
C VAL A 111 -11.05 -5.34 -4.26
N CYS A 112 -10.33 -4.40 -3.64
CA CYS A 112 -9.10 -4.70 -2.90
C CYS A 112 -9.33 -5.70 -1.77
N THR A 113 -10.40 -5.54 -0.98
CA THR A 113 -10.77 -6.47 0.09
C THR A 113 -11.10 -7.85 -0.48
N PHE A 114 -11.86 -7.93 -1.57
CA PHE A 114 -12.18 -9.20 -2.22
C PHE A 114 -10.92 -9.94 -2.68
N PHE A 115 -9.99 -9.25 -3.34
CA PHE A 115 -8.71 -9.84 -3.74
C PHE A 115 -7.85 -10.23 -2.54
N TYR A 116 -7.88 -9.48 -1.43
CA TYR A 116 -7.20 -9.88 -0.20
C TYR A 116 -7.80 -11.15 0.41
N LEU A 117 -9.12 -11.34 0.35
CA LEU A 117 -9.76 -12.56 0.83
C LEU A 117 -9.36 -13.79 -0.01
N ILE A 118 -9.29 -13.64 -1.33
CA ILE A 118 -8.75 -14.69 -2.22
C ILE A 118 -7.30 -14.98 -1.83
N TRP A 119 -6.48 -13.93 -1.70
CA TRP A 119 -5.07 -14.07 -1.34
C TRP A 119 -4.84 -14.83 -0.02
N ILE A 120 -5.51 -14.42 1.05
CA ILE A 120 -5.27 -15.02 2.36
C ILE A 120 -5.75 -16.48 2.40
N THR A 121 -6.82 -16.80 1.66
CA THR A 121 -7.30 -18.19 1.54
C THR A 121 -6.34 -19.04 0.70
N ASP A 122 -5.87 -18.55 -0.44
CA ASP A 122 -4.86 -19.23 -1.26
C ASP A 122 -3.55 -19.45 -0.48
N ALA A 123 -3.09 -18.44 0.26
CA ALA A 123 -1.91 -18.55 1.11
C ALA A 123 -2.10 -19.57 2.24
N ALA A 124 -3.29 -19.61 2.87
CA ALA A 124 -3.61 -20.61 3.90
C ALA A 124 -3.67 -22.03 3.32
N THR A 125 -4.24 -22.20 2.13
CA THR A 125 -4.26 -23.47 1.41
C THR A 125 -2.85 -23.93 1.07
N LEU A 126 -2.01 -23.04 0.52
CA LEU A 126 -0.61 -23.34 0.20
C LEU A 126 0.19 -23.70 1.46
N TYR A 127 -0.04 -23.00 2.58
CA TYR A 127 0.57 -23.32 3.87
C TYR A 127 0.18 -24.74 4.32
N GLY A 128 -1.11 -25.07 4.24
CA GLY A 128 -1.62 -26.40 4.58
C GLY A 128 -0.98 -27.52 3.76
N PHE A 129 -0.75 -27.29 2.46
CA PHE A 129 -0.11 -28.28 1.58
C PHE A 129 1.39 -28.42 1.76
N MET A 130 2.11 -27.32 2.00
CA MET A 130 3.59 -27.31 1.98
C MET A 130 4.23 -27.43 3.36
N VAL A 131 3.58 -26.90 4.40
CA VAL A 131 4.15 -26.78 5.75
C VAL A 131 3.29 -27.49 6.80
N GLY A 132 1.98 -27.61 6.57
CA GLY A 132 1.00 -28.12 7.53
C GLY A 132 1.43 -29.43 8.20
N GLY A 133 1.27 -29.50 9.53
CA GLY A 133 1.54 -30.71 10.33
C GLY A 133 2.23 -30.44 11.67
N GLU A 134 3.08 -29.42 11.76
CA GLU A 134 3.83 -29.11 12.99
C GLU A 134 3.67 -27.63 13.39
N PRO A 135 3.52 -27.30 14.70
CA PRO A 135 3.48 -25.93 15.19
C PRO A 135 4.73 -25.12 14.78
N ARG A 136 4.54 -24.00 14.07
CA ARG A 136 5.62 -23.10 13.62
C ARG A 136 5.50 -21.74 14.30
N GLY A 137 6.33 -21.51 15.31
CA GLY A 137 6.46 -20.20 15.98
C GLY A 137 7.30 -19.20 15.18
N LEU A 138 7.35 -17.94 15.62
CA LEU A 138 8.07 -16.86 14.92
C LEU A 138 9.57 -17.17 14.67
N ALA A 139 10.20 -17.95 15.54
CA ALA A 139 11.60 -18.36 15.40
C ALA A 139 11.88 -19.16 14.10
N THR A 140 10.87 -19.85 13.55
CA THR A 140 11.03 -20.61 12.30
C THR A 140 11.19 -19.72 11.08
N LEU A 141 10.90 -18.42 11.19
CA LEU A 141 11.16 -17.45 10.11
C LEU A 141 12.63 -17.00 10.06
N LEU A 142 13.37 -17.14 11.17
CA LEU A 142 14.79 -16.79 11.26
C LEU A 142 15.69 -17.91 10.73
N SER A 143 15.26 -19.16 10.87
CA SER A 143 15.90 -20.33 10.29
C SER A 143 14.85 -21.25 9.64
N PRO A 144 14.35 -20.88 8.45
CA PRO A 144 13.29 -21.62 7.80
C PRO A 144 13.81 -22.94 7.23
N GLY A 145 13.09 -24.04 7.53
CA GLY A 145 13.27 -25.32 6.86
C GLY A 145 12.99 -25.23 5.36
N THR A 146 13.35 -26.26 4.61
CA THR A 146 13.20 -26.30 3.14
C THR A 146 11.73 -26.15 2.70
N ASP A 147 10.80 -26.67 3.50
CA ASP A 147 9.36 -26.56 3.36
C ASP A 147 8.87 -25.12 3.51
N VAL A 148 9.27 -24.43 4.59
CA VAL A 148 8.92 -23.03 4.85
C VAL A 148 9.53 -22.13 3.78
N GLN A 149 10.77 -22.39 3.34
CA GLN A 149 11.38 -21.64 2.24
C GLN A 149 10.64 -21.84 0.91
N ALA A 150 10.14 -23.06 0.63
CA ALA A 150 9.32 -23.30 -0.55
C ALA A 150 7.99 -22.55 -0.46
N PHE A 151 7.30 -22.63 0.68
CA PHE A 151 6.08 -21.89 0.96
C PHE A 151 6.27 -20.38 0.77
N LEU A 152 7.29 -19.79 1.42
CA LEU A 152 7.56 -18.36 1.32
C LEU A 152 7.84 -17.95 -0.13
N ARG A 153 8.62 -18.72 -0.89
CA ARG A 153 8.90 -18.38 -2.30
C ARG A 153 7.65 -18.40 -3.17
N TRP A 154 6.84 -19.46 -3.09
CA TRP A 154 5.64 -19.61 -3.93
C TRP A 154 4.52 -18.67 -3.51
N SER A 155 4.33 -18.50 -2.21
CA SER A 155 3.43 -17.50 -1.63
C SER A 155 3.85 -16.11 -2.11
N SER A 156 5.09 -15.69 -1.90
CA SER A 156 5.57 -14.37 -2.35
C SER A 156 5.42 -14.15 -3.85
N LEU A 157 5.63 -15.17 -4.68
CA LEU A 157 5.44 -15.06 -6.13
C LEU A 157 3.96 -14.81 -6.49
N MET A 158 3.04 -15.59 -5.93
CA MET A 158 1.60 -15.38 -6.15
C MET A 158 1.13 -14.03 -5.62
N GLY A 159 1.58 -13.66 -4.42
CA GLY A 159 1.28 -12.38 -3.80
C GLY A 159 1.82 -11.20 -4.61
N ALA A 160 3.01 -11.32 -5.20
CA ALA A 160 3.59 -10.29 -6.06
C ALA A 160 2.77 -10.05 -7.33
N VAL A 161 2.26 -11.11 -7.97
CA VAL A 161 1.39 -10.99 -9.15
C VAL A 161 0.10 -10.26 -8.78
N LEU A 162 -0.53 -10.66 -7.68
CA LEU A 162 -1.77 -10.02 -7.24
C LEU A 162 -1.56 -8.56 -6.81
N ALA A 163 -0.49 -8.30 -6.06
CA ALA A 163 -0.11 -6.95 -5.65
C ALA A 163 0.16 -6.06 -6.87
N PHE A 164 0.80 -6.58 -7.91
CA PHE A 164 1.01 -5.85 -9.16
C PHE A 164 -0.32 -5.54 -9.88
N MET A 165 -1.24 -6.50 -9.95
CA MET A 165 -2.57 -6.29 -10.55
C MET A 165 -3.34 -5.18 -9.82
N ILE A 166 -3.39 -5.22 -8.50
CA ILE A 166 -4.02 -4.16 -7.69
C ILE A 166 -3.29 -2.84 -7.88
N TYR A 167 -1.96 -2.82 -7.78
CA TYR A 167 -1.16 -1.62 -8.02
C TYR A 167 -1.47 -0.98 -9.38
N ALA A 168 -1.54 -1.78 -10.45
CA ALA A 168 -1.87 -1.29 -11.79
C ALA A 168 -3.23 -0.58 -11.84
N VAL A 169 -4.22 -1.13 -11.14
CA VAL A 169 -5.60 -0.61 -11.08
C VAL A 169 -5.70 0.60 -10.16
N THR A 170 -5.02 0.62 -9.02
CA THR A 170 -5.29 1.58 -7.93
C THR A 170 -4.30 2.72 -7.82
N ALA A 171 -3.03 2.54 -8.25
CA ALA A 171 -1.93 3.47 -7.99
C ALA A 171 -2.25 4.92 -8.37
N PHE A 172 -2.89 5.11 -9.54
CA PHE A 172 -3.33 6.43 -9.99
C PHE A 172 -4.85 6.59 -9.98
N ALA A 173 -5.63 5.50 -9.89
CA ALA A 173 -7.08 5.60 -9.86
C ALA A 173 -7.58 6.23 -8.55
N VAL A 174 -6.98 5.87 -7.40
CA VAL A 174 -7.35 6.44 -6.09
C VAL A 174 -7.21 7.96 -6.07
N PRO A 175 -6.06 8.57 -6.41
CA PRO A 175 -5.96 10.02 -6.42
C PRO A 175 -6.87 10.65 -7.49
N LEU A 176 -7.02 10.05 -8.67
CA LEU A 176 -7.94 10.56 -9.69
C LEU A 176 -9.39 10.64 -9.19
N LEU A 177 -9.84 9.62 -8.45
CA LEU A 177 -11.16 9.61 -7.82
C LEU A 177 -11.25 10.61 -6.68
N HIS A 178 -10.25 10.64 -5.79
CA HIS A 178 -10.21 11.55 -4.65
C HIS A 178 -10.33 13.02 -5.08
N TYR A 179 -9.62 13.41 -6.13
CA TYR A 179 -9.69 14.76 -6.70
C TYR A 179 -10.87 15.00 -7.64
N GLY A 180 -11.78 14.02 -7.80
CA GLY A 180 -12.95 14.14 -8.67
C GLY A 180 -12.61 14.33 -10.15
N ARG A 181 -11.40 13.93 -10.59
CA ARG A 181 -10.90 14.15 -11.96
C ARG A 181 -11.34 13.07 -12.94
N ALA A 182 -11.87 11.96 -12.44
CA ALA A 182 -12.38 10.87 -13.25
C ALA A 182 -13.45 10.08 -12.49
N ASN A 183 -14.38 9.45 -13.22
CA ASN A 183 -15.24 8.41 -12.66
C ASN A 183 -14.45 7.08 -12.49
N LEU A 184 -15.04 6.10 -11.80
CA LEU A 184 -14.36 4.84 -11.48
C LEU A 184 -13.73 4.15 -12.69
N ILE A 185 -14.50 3.95 -13.76
CA ILE A 185 -14.04 3.25 -14.96
C ILE A 185 -12.90 4.03 -15.62
N GLN A 186 -13.06 5.34 -15.78
CA GLN A 186 -12.04 6.20 -16.36
C GLN A 186 -10.76 6.22 -15.50
N ALA A 187 -10.89 6.28 -14.18
CA ALA A 187 -9.76 6.30 -13.25
C ALA A 187 -8.93 5.02 -13.34
N VAL A 188 -9.59 3.85 -13.40
CA VAL A 188 -8.92 2.56 -13.58
C VAL A 188 -8.22 2.48 -14.92
N VAL A 189 -8.90 2.85 -16.01
CA VAL A 189 -8.30 2.86 -17.36
C VAL A 189 -7.09 3.78 -17.43
N LEU A 190 -7.17 4.98 -16.84
CA LEU A 190 -6.04 5.91 -16.77
C LEU A 190 -4.89 5.37 -15.93
N SER A 191 -5.17 4.70 -14.81
CA SER A 191 -4.15 4.07 -13.97
C SER A 191 -3.41 2.97 -14.72
N VAL A 192 -4.14 2.05 -15.34
CA VAL A 192 -3.56 0.97 -16.14
C VAL A 192 -2.74 1.55 -17.28
N ARG A 193 -3.26 2.53 -18.02
CA ARG A 193 -2.50 3.21 -19.09
C ARG A 193 -1.24 3.91 -18.58
N ALA A 194 -1.29 4.54 -17.41
CA ALA A 194 -0.14 5.20 -16.81
C ALA A 194 0.95 4.20 -16.38
N VAL A 195 0.54 3.07 -15.80
CA VAL A 195 1.45 1.99 -15.36
C VAL A 195 2.07 1.30 -16.56
N PHE A 196 1.29 0.82 -17.53
CA PHE A 196 1.83 0.13 -18.71
C PHE A 196 2.56 1.08 -19.67
N GLY A 197 2.16 2.36 -19.74
CA GLY A 197 2.91 3.38 -20.50
C GLY A 197 4.28 3.70 -19.90
N ASN A 198 4.52 3.34 -18.64
CA ASN A 198 5.77 3.58 -17.91
C ASN A 198 6.25 2.32 -17.18
N PHE A 199 6.03 1.14 -17.78
CA PHE A 199 6.07 -0.16 -17.10
C PHE A 199 7.29 -0.36 -16.19
N LEU A 200 8.51 -0.14 -16.69
CA LEU A 200 9.73 -0.36 -15.91
C LEU A 200 9.82 0.55 -14.67
N LEU A 201 9.47 1.82 -14.82
CA LEU A 201 9.52 2.79 -13.72
C LEU A 201 8.36 2.61 -12.74
N ALA A 202 7.18 2.22 -13.24
CA ALA A 202 6.04 1.88 -12.40
C ALA A 202 6.30 0.60 -11.60
N LEU A 203 6.93 -0.41 -12.21
CA LEU A 203 7.35 -1.63 -11.53
C LEU A 203 8.40 -1.33 -10.47
N LEU A 204 9.43 -0.54 -10.80
CA LEU A 204 10.43 -0.09 -9.83
C LEU A 204 9.78 0.66 -8.66
N TRP A 205 8.82 1.53 -8.94
CA TRP A 205 8.07 2.23 -7.89
C TRP A 205 7.27 1.26 -7.02
N GLY A 206 6.55 0.32 -7.64
CA GLY A 206 5.82 -0.73 -6.92
C GLY A 206 6.72 -1.55 -6.01
N VAL A 207 7.92 -1.91 -6.49
CA VAL A 207 8.93 -2.63 -5.69
C VAL A 207 9.44 -1.78 -4.53
N LEU A 208 9.68 -0.47 -4.73
CA LEU A 208 10.08 0.44 -3.64
C LEU A 208 8.99 0.55 -2.56
N LEU A 209 7.72 0.67 -2.98
CA LEU A 209 6.59 0.67 -2.06
C LEU A 209 6.49 -0.66 -1.30
N ALA A 210 6.60 -1.79 -2.01
CA ALA A 210 6.55 -3.12 -1.41
C ALA A 210 7.67 -3.32 -0.39
N ALA A 211 8.91 -3.04 -0.78
CA ALA A 211 10.09 -3.21 0.07
C ALA A 211 10.01 -2.30 1.31
N GLY A 212 9.57 -1.05 1.14
CA GLY A 212 9.41 -0.12 2.25
C GLY A 212 8.33 -0.58 3.23
N VAL A 213 7.15 -0.98 2.74
CA VAL A 213 6.05 -1.46 3.58
C VAL A 213 6.43 -2.77 4.27
N ILE A 214 6.84 -3.80 3.52
CA ILE A 214 7.21 -5.11 4.06
C ILE A 214 8.37 -4.98 5.05
N GLY A 215 9.43 -4.26 4.68
CA GLY A 215 10.57 -4.02 5.56
C GLY A 215 10.16 -3.30 6.84
N SER A 216 9.22 -2.36 6.75
CA SER A 216 8.74 -1.65 7.93
C SER A 216 7.87 -2.50 8.85
N ILE A 217 7.10 -3.44 8.29
CA ILE A 217 6.28 -4.39 9.06
C ILE A 217 7.18 -5.42 9.75
N LEU A 218 8.19 -5.95 9.06
CA LEU A 218 9.13 -6.92 9.62
C LEU A 218 9.90 -6.37 10.84
N LEU A 219 10.18 -5.07 10.84
CA LEU A 219 10.84 -4.38 11.95
C LEU A 219 9.87 -3.85 13.01
N LEU A 220 8.54 -3.96 12.78
CA LEU A 220 7.38 -3.51 13.58
C LEU A 220 7.35 -2.01 13.95
N PHE A 221 8.45 -1.45 14.42
CA PHE A 221 8.61 -0.09 14.90
C PHE A 221 8.58 1.01 13.82
N PRO A 222 9.16 0.85 12.61
CA PRO A 222 9.28 1.96 11.66
C PRO A 222 8.03 2.18 10.80
N PHE A 223 7.02 1.32 10.86
CA PHE A 223 5.82 1.43 10.01
C PHE A 223 5.12 2.80 10.09
N PRO A 224 4.89 3.41 11.27
CA PRO A 224 4.26 4.72 11.37
C PRO A 224 5.09 5.88 10.79
N LEU A 225 6.35 5.63 10.43
CA LEU A 225 7.24 6.61 9.80
C LEU A 225 7.35 6.36 8.30
N VAL A 226 7.56 5.09 7.91
CA VAL A 226 7.76 4.69 6.50
C VAL A 226 6.47 4.79 5.71
N PHE A 227 5.34 4.32 6.26
CA PHE A 227 4.08 4.30 5.53
C PHE A 227 3.61 5.70 5.13
N PRO A 228 3.56 6.71 6.03
CA PRO A 228 3.19 8.07 5.64
C PRO A 228 4.14 8.67 4.59
N LEU A 229 5.44 8.44 4.73
CA LEU A 229 6.42 8.94 3.78
C LEU A 229 6.16 8.40 2.37
N LEU A 230 5.90 7.10 2.25
CA LEU A 230 5.55 6.46 0.97
C LEU A 230 4.19 6.91 0.44
N ALA A 231 3.22 7.18 1.31
CA ALA A 231 1.93 7.73 0.93
C ALA A 231 2.06 9.13 0.31
N TYR A 232 2.81 10.02 0.96
CA TYR A 232 3.10 11.36 0.43
C TYR A 232 3.96 11.32 -0.83
N ALA A 233 4.91 10.39 -0.91
CA ALA A 233 5.70 10.22 -2.12
C ALA A 233 4.84 9.74 -3.30
N SER A 234 3.89 8.83 -3.06
CA SER A 234 2.93 8.37 -4.09
C SER A 234 2.02 9.50 -4.55
N HIS A 235 1.57 10.36 -3.62
CA HIS A 235 0.84 11.59 -3.94
C HIS A 235 1.66 12.53 -4.84
N ALA A 236 2.91 12.79 -4.48
CA ALA A 236 3.82 13.63 -5.26
C ALA A 236 4.13 13.03 -6.64
N LEU A 237 4.23 11.71 -6.76
CA LEU A 237 4.41 11.03 -8.03
C LEU A 237 3.15 11.15 -8.90
N TYR A 238 1.96 11.00 -8.31
CA TYR A 238 0.69 11.21 -9.01
C TYR A 238 0.61 12.62 -9.62
N GLN A 239 0.95 13.66 -8.86
CA GLN A 239 0.94 15.05 -9.36
C GLN A 239 1.91 15.26 -10.53
N GLN A 240 3.01 14.52 -10.60
CA GLN A 240 3.94 14.57 -11.73
C GLN A 240 3.41 13.87 -12.98
N VAL A 241 2.68 12.75 -12.81
CA VAL A 241 2.07 12.00 -13.92
C VAL A 241 0.82 12.70 -14.46
N PHE A 242 0.03 13.27 -13.55
CA PHE A 242 -1.24 13.96 -13.81
C PHE A 242 -1.21 15.36 -13.19
N PRO A 243 -0.48 16.32 -13.79
CA PRO A 243 -0.43 17.69 -13.29
C PRO A 243 -1.84 18.31 -13.25
N LEU A 244 -2.06 19.17 -12.26
CA LEU A 244 -3.21 20.04 -12.19
C LEU A 244 -2.92 21.20 -13.17
N GLU A 245 -3.70 21.30 -14.24
CA GLU A 245 -3.70 22.47 -15.12
C GLU A 245 -4.56 23.58 -14.49
#